data_AF-A0A2M7KZX3-F1
#
_entry.id   AF-A0A2M7KZX3-F1
#
_cell.length_a   1.000
_cell.length_b   1.000
_cell.length_c   1.000
_cell.angle_alpha   90.00
_cell.angle_beta   90.00
_cell.angle_gamma   90.00
#
_symmetry.space_group_name_H-M   'P 1'
#
loop_
_entity.id
_entity.type
_entity.pdbx_description
1 polymer ?
#
loop_
_entity_poly.entity_id
_entity_poly.type
_entity_poly.pdbx_seq_one_letter_code
_entity_poly.pdbx_strand_id
1 'polypeptide(L)'
;MADEQRNLWQPTDSEQSVAEKCLVHFAERYRCGCRRHPTGSPWPQKYDDASYACVLIAAEHGAWVTQTGREVLRACAESTPRDGAFAGAEVLPWEVALELLDTEGESSPSLHKLAESLSHGKSTVRPFLLQTGWLCRWRLPRAIAVRALLHNVAFGHFYSDWSVAFCASLFATEEDFWSFAQAFQPHLDFPTHYQDNLTRLRAEQCLSRGRDHFAELELRIRRMVEVHALRLRHARS
;
A
#
# COMPACT_ATOMS: atom_id res chain seq x y z
N MET A 1 -19.12 -7.24 -21.02
CA MET A 1 -17.89 -7.52 -20.24
C MET A 1 -17.88 -6.82 -18.88
N ALA A 2 -18.21 -5.52 -18.77
CA ALA A 2 -18.23 -4.84 -17.46
C ALA A 2 -19.27 -5.41 -16.47
N ASP A 3 -20.46 -5.81 -16.93
CA ASP A 3 -21.50 -6.37 -16.06
C ASP A 3 -21.16 -7.78 -15.52
N GLU A 4 -20.46 -8.60 -16.30
CA GLU A 4 -20.01 -9.92 -15.84
C GLU A 4 -18.92 -9.82 -14.76
N GLN A 5 -18.05 -8.80 -14.84
CA GLN A 5 -17.04 -8.54 -13.81
C GLN A 5 -17.68 -8.06 -12.51
N ARG A 6 -18.76 -7.26 -12.55
CA ARG A 6 -19.49 -6.84 -11.33
C ARG A 6 -20.14 -8.01 -10.60
N ASN A 7 -20.73 -8.95 -11.33
CA ASN A 7 -21.35 -10.15 -10.73
C ASN A 7 -20.32 -11.09 -10.07
N LEU A 8 -19.04 -11.04 -10.46
CA LEU A 8 -18.02 -11.92 -9.90
C LEU A 8 -17.78 -11.65 -8.40
N TRP A 9 -17.97 -10.42 -7.96
CA TRP A 9 -17.55 -9.99 -6.63
C TRP A 9 -18.69 -9.88 -5.63
N GLN A 10 -19.95 -9.94 -6.07
CA GLN A 10 -21.09 -9.85 -5.18
C GLN A 10 -21.31 -11.17 -4.41
N PRO A 11 -21.63 -11.09 -3.11
CA PRO A 11 -22.09 -12.27 -2.38
C PRO A 11 -23.43 -12.75 -2.95
N THR A 12 -23.56 -14.05 -3.16
CA THR A 12 -24.87 -14.71 -3.22
C THR A 12 -25.34 -14.93 -1.77
N ASP A 13 -26.65 -14.85 -1.48
CA ASP A 13 -27.28 -14.63 -0.16
C ASP A 13 -26.82 -15.51 1.04
N SER A 14 -25.92 -16.47 0.85
CA SER A 14 -25.31 -17.27 1.93
C SER A 14 -23.81 -17.60 1.75
N GLU A 15 -23.13 -17.06 0.74
CA GLU A 15 -21.73 -17.42 0.44
C GLU A 15 -20.79 -16.22 0.53
N GLN A 16 -19.59 -16.47 1.06
CA GLN A 16 -18.50 -15.48 1.03
C GLN A 16 -18.26 -15.00 -0.41
N SER A 17 -18.10 -13.68 -0.55
CA SER A 17 -17.75 -13.04 -1.82
C SER A 17 -16.41 -13.58 -2.35
N VAL A 18 -16.19 -13.51 -3.67
CA VAL A 18 -14.90 -13.88 -4.25
C VAL A 18 -13.77 -12.99 -3.69
N ALA A 19 -14.06 -11.72 -3.40
CA ALA A 19 -13.13 -10.79 -2.76
C ALA A 19 -12.70 -11.30 -1.37
N GLU A 20 -13.66 -11.68 -0.53
CA GLU A 20 -13.35 -12.23 0.80
C GLU A 20 -12.55 -13.52 0.71
N LYS A 21 -12.91 -14.44 -0.19
CA LYS A 21 -12.15 -15.70 -0.37
C LYS A 21 -10.71 -15.45 -0.82
N CYS A 22 -10.50 -14.51 -1.74
CA CYS A 22 -9.15 -14.08 -2.13
C CYS A 22 -8.38 -13.50 -0.93
N LEU A 23 -9.00 -12.59 -0.17
CA LEU A 23 -8.40 -11.97 1.02
C LEU A 23 -7.98 -13.03 2.04
N VAL A 24 -8.88 -13.95 2.38
CA VAL A 24 -8.61 -15.06 3.30
C VAL A 24 -7.45 -15.92 2.79
N HIS A 25 -7.42 -16.24 1.49
CA HIS A 25 -6.33 -17.01 0.88
C HIS A 25 -4.96 -16.33 1.05
N PHE A 26 -4.85 -15.04 0.73
CA PHE A 26 -3.58 -14.33 0.83
C PHE A 26 -3.15 -14.13 2.29
N ALA A 27 -4.09 -13.83 3.18
CA ALA A 27 -3.84 -13.74 4.61
C ALA A 27 -3.31 -15.08 5.18
N GLU A 28 -3.96 -16.20 4.88
CA GLU A 28 -3.50 -17.52 5.33
C GLU A 28 -2.14 -17.91 4.72
N ARG A 29 -1.89 -17.53 3.47
CA ARG A 29 -0.58 -17.72 2.83
C ARG A 29 0.52 -16.99 3.58
N TYR A 30 0.26 -15.76 4.04
CA TYR A 30 1.19 -15.01 4.87
C TYR A 30 1.40 -15.70 6.23
N ARG A 31 0.34 -16.07 6.94
CA ARG A 31 0.44 -16.75 8.25
C ARG A 31 1.20 -18.07 8.19
N CYS A 32 0.93 -18.89 7.18
CA CYS A 32 1.67 -20.13 6.92
C CYS A 32 3.15 -19.85 6.62
N GLY A 33 3.43 -18.73 5.95
CA GLY A 33 4.77 -18.24 5.70
C GLY A 33 5.51 -17.87 6.99
N CYS A 34 4.89 -17.06 7.84
CA CYS A 34 5.45 -16.62 9.13
C CYS A 34 5.87 -17.80 10.00
N ARG A 35 5.01 -18.83 10.12
CA ARG A 35 5.28 -20.02 10.94
C ARG A 35 6.46 -20.87 10.45
N ARG A 36 6.76 -20.80 9.16
CA ARG A 36 7.80 -21.64 8.51
C ARG A 36 9.07 -20.88 8.20
N HIS A 37 9.07 -19.56 8.35
CA HIS A 37 10.19 -18.72 7.98
C HIS A 37 11.28 -18.80 9.06
N PRO A 38 12.53 -19.17 8.70
CA PRO A 38 13.60 -19.27 9.68
C PRO A 38 13.97 -17.90 10.24
N THR A 39 14.09 -17.81 11.57
CA THR A 39 14.55 -16.61 12.27
C THR A 39 15.85 -16.08 11.66
N GLY A 40 15.87 -14.79 11.29
CA GLY A 40 17.06 -14.11 10.74
C GLY A 40 17.26 -14.27 9.23
N SER A 41 16.39 -15.00 8.51
CA SER A 41 16.44 -15.03 7.04
C SER A 41 15.82 -13.77 6.42
N PRO A 42 16.20 -13.37 5.19
CA PRO A 42 15.49 -12.31 4.48
C PRO A 42 14.02 -12.65 4.29
N TRP A 43 13.14 -11.66 4.46
CA TRP A 43 11.71 -11.84 4.26
C TRP A 43 11.39 -12.03 2.76
N PRO A 44 10.74 -13.14 2.36
CA PRO A 44 10.43 -13.38 0.96
C PRO A 44 9.38 -12.38 0.42
N GLN A 45 9.66 -11.79 -0.75
CA GLN A 45 8.75 -10.87 -1.47
C GLN A 45 7.31 -11.40 -1.61
N LYS A 46 7.13 -12.72 -1.77
CA LYS A 46 5.81 -13.36 -1.91
C LYS A 46 4.90 -13.16 -0.69
N TYR A 47 5.44 -12.82 0.48
CA TYR A 47 4.67 -12.53 1.69
C TYR A 47 4.27 -11.05 1.73
N ASP A 48 5.14 -10.15 1.28
CA ASP A 48 4.78 -8.74 1.05
C ASP A 48 3.66 -8.65 0.03
N ASP A 49 3.77 -9.38 -1.08
CA ASP A 49 2.74 -9.43 -2.12
C ASP A 49 1.39 -9.94 -1.59
N ALA A 50 1.41 -10.87 -0.62
CA ALA A 50 0.18 -11.34 0.01
C ALA A 50 -0.45 -10.24 0.88
N SER A 51 0.36 -9.49 1.63
CA SER A 51 -0.13 -8.33 2.39
C SER A 51 -0.66 -7.22 1.49
N TYR A 52 0.01 -6.96 0.37
CA TYR A 52 -0.39 -5.99 -0.65
C TYR A 52 -1.71 -6.38 -1.31
N ALA A 53 -1.90 -7.67 -1.62
CA ALA A 53 -3.18 -8.17 -2.12
C ALA A 53 -4.31 -7.92 -1.12
N CYS A 54 -4.09 -8.16 0.17
CA CYS A 54 -5.10 -7.89 1.20
C CYS A 54 -5.42 -6.39 1.33
N VAL A 55 -4.41 -5.51 1.29
CA VAL A 55 -4.62 -4.05 1.29
C VAL A 55 -5.42 -3.60 0.06
N LEU A 56 -5.05 -4.09 -1.12
CA LEU A 56 -5.75 -3.74 -2.37
C LEU A 56 -7.21 -4.22 -2.35
N ILE A 57 -7.46 -5.48 -1.94
CA ILE A 57 -8.82 -6.01 -1.83
C ILE A 57 -9.64 -5.21 -0.80
N ALA A 58 -9.06 -4.88 0.35
CA ALA A 58 -9.75 -4.05 1.35
C ALA A 58 -10.08 -2.65 0.82
N ALA A 59 -9.15 -2.02 0.09
CA ALA A 59 -9.34 -0.70 -0.49
C ALA A 59 -10.46 -0.66 -1.55
N GLU A 60 -10.61 -1.72 -2.35
CA GLU A 60 -11.53 -1.73 -3.50
C GLU A 60 -12.86 -2.44 -3.22
N HIS A 61 -12.84 -3.40 -2.30
CA HIS A 61 -13.93 -4.35 -2.08
C HIS A 61 -14.28 -4.49 -0.59
N GLY A 62 -13.82 -3.57 0.26
CA GLY A 62 -13.99 -3.66 1.71
C GLY A 62 -15.45 -3.80 2.17
N ALA A 63 -16.39 -3.19 1.44
CA ALA A 63 -17.82 -3.31 1.70
C ALA A 63 -18.39 -4.75 1.58
N TRP A 64 -17.66 -5.66 0.92
CA TRP A 64 -18.06 -7.06 0.74
C TRP A 64 -17.31 -8.03 1.65
N VAL A 65 -16.51 -7.50 2.59
CA VAL A 65 -15.77 -8.29 3.56
C VAL A 65 -16.55 -8.33 4.87
N THR A 66 -16.91 -9.53 5.27
CA THR A 66 -17.65 -9.85 6.48
C THR A 66 -16.74 -9.85 7.71
N GLN A 67 -17.33 -10.10 8.88
CA GLN A 67 -16.59 -10.28 10.13
C GLN A 67 -15.54 -11.39 10.06
N THR A 68 -15.78 -12.46 9.29
CA THR A 68 -14.81 -13.56 9.14
C THR A 68 -13.53 -13.07 8.46
N GLY A 69 -13.63 -12.27 7.39
CA GLY A 69 -12.45 -11.68 6.75
C GLY A 69 -11.67 -10.76 7.70
N ARG A 70 -12.38 -9.97 8.53
CA ARG A 70 -11.78 -9.11 9.55
C ARG A 70 -10.98 -9.91 10.58
N GLU A 71 -11.54 -11.01 11.08
CA GLU A 71 -10.88 -11.88 12.05
C GLU A 71 -9.59 -12.49 11.50
N VAL A 72 -9.59 -12.89 10.22
CA VAL A 72 -8.39 -13.40 9.54
C VAL A 72 -7.31 -12.32 9.44
N LEU A 73 -7.66 -11.07 9.10
CA LEU A 73 -6.69 -9.97 9.08
C LEU A 73 -6.15 -9.63 10.49
N ARG A 74 -6.99 -9.63 11.52
CA ARG A 74 -6.55 -9.46 12.92
C ARG A 74 -5.55 -10.55 13.31
N ALA A 75 -5.84 -11.80 12.97
CA ALA A 75 -4.94 -12.91 13.22
C ALA A 75 -3.60 -12.78 12.47
N CYS A 76 -3.57 -12.17 11.28
CA CYS A 76 -2.32 -11.81 10.60
C CYS A 76 -1.54 -10.75 11.39
N ALA A 77 -2.20 -9.66 11.78
CA ALA A 77 -1.58 -8.58 12.55
C ALA A 77 -0.99 -9.06 13.88
N GLU A 78 -1.69 -9.96 14.57
CA GLU A 78 -1.24 -10.59 15.82
C GLU A 78 -0.07 -11.56 15.61
N SER A 79 -0.06 -12.29 14.48
CA SER A 79 1.01 -13.23 14.16
C SER A 79 2.26 -12.59 13.54
N THR A 80 2.19 -11.31 13.19
CA THR A 80 3.31 -10.60 12.58
C THR A 80 4.40 -10.37 13.64
N PRO A 81 5.66 -10.75 13.37
CA PRO A 81 6.75 -10.56 14.33
C PRO A 81 6.84 -9.11 14.81
N ARG A 82 6.80 -8.92 16.13
CA ARG A 82 6.94 -7.59 16.76
C ARG A 82 8.36 -7.30 17.24
N ASP A 83 9.25 -8.26 17.05
CA ASP A 83 10.64 -8.16 17.43
C ASP A 83 11.51 -7.91 16.20
N GLY A 84 12.47 -7.00 16.32
CA GLY A 84 13.44 -6.70 15.28
C GLY A 84 13.32 -5.29 14.69
N ALA A 85 14.22 -5.00 13.76
CA ALA A 85 14.41 -3.65 13.22
C ALA A 85 13.21 -3.13 12.39
N PHE A 86 12.28 -4.00 12.00
CA PHE A 86 11.21 -3.74 11.02
C PHE A 86 9.80 -4.04 11.55
N ALA A 87 9.68 -4.55 12.77
CA ALA A 87 8.44 -5.01 13.39
C ALA A 87 7.24 -4.05 13.25
N GLY A 88 7.45 -2.76 13.46
CA GLY A 88 6.38 -1.76 13.37
C GLY A 88 5.88 -1.50 11.93
N ALA A 89 6.71 -1.76 10.92
CA ALA A 89 6.33 -1.59 9.53
C ALA A 89 5.60 -2.82 8.99
N GLU A 90 6.03 -4.03 9.37
CA GLU A 90 5.46 -5.29 8.88
C GLU A 90 4.01 -5.50 9.32
N VAL A 91 3.62 -4.99 10.50
CA VAL A 91 2.23 -5.08 10.99
C VAL A 91 1.29 -4.12 10.25
N LEU A 92 1.83 -3.03 9.70
CA LEU A 92 1.07 -1.88 9.24
C LEU A 92 0.12 -2.18 8.07
N PRO A 93 0.45 -3.01 7.05
CA PRO A 93 -0.49 -3.38 6.00
C PRO A 93 -1.75 -4.07 6.54
N TRP A 94 -1.64 -4.84 7.63
CA TRP A 94 -2.79 -5.52 8.23
C TRP A 94 -3.69 -4.54 8.98
N GLU A 95 -3.08 -3.63 9.76
CA GLU A 95 -3.81 -2.55 10.44
C GLU A 95 -4.53 -1.66 9.43
N VAL A 96 -3.84 -1.28 8.35
CA VAL A 96 -4.40 -0.50 7.24
C VAL A 96 -5.50 -1.26 6.51
N ALA A 97 -5.31 -2.55 6.21
CA ALA A 97 -6.34 -3.35 5.56
C ALA A 97 -7.61 -3.42 6.42
N LEU A 98 -7.49 -3.63 7.74
CA LEU A 98 -8.63 -3.63 8.67
C LEU A 98 -9.38 -2.29 8.64
N GLU A 99 -8.66 -1.18 8.69
CA GLU A 99 -9.23 0.16 8.69
C GLU A 99 -9.91 0.52 7.36
N LEU A 100 -9.38 0.00 6.24
CA LEU A 100 -10.01 0.16 4.92
C LEU A 100 -11.35 -0.58 4.81
N LEU A 101 -11.60 -1.59 5.66
CA LEU A 101 -12.91 -2.25 5.73
C LEU A 101 -13.94 -1.41 6.49
N ASP A 102 -13.51 -0.40 7.25
CA ASP A 102 -14.41 0.48 8.00
C ASP A 102 -14.82 1.67 7.12
N THR A 103 -16.04 1.61 6.58
CA THR A 103 -16.58 2.67 5.73
C THR A 103 -17.08 3.89 6.51
N GLU A 104 -17.25 3.76 7.83
CA GLU A 104 -17.98 4.72 8.68
C GLU A 104 -17.07 5.54 9.63
N GLY A 105 -15.76 5.32 9.65
CA GLY A 105 -14.86 5.98 10.61
C GLY A 105 -14.27 7.32 10.13
N GLU A 106 -14.53 8.41 10.87
CA GLU A 106 -13.84 9.71 10.69
C GLU A 106 -12.38 9.70 11.17
N SER A 107 -12.02 8.75 12.04
CA SER A 107 -10.65 8.56 12.50
C SER A 107 -10.06 7.34 11.84
N SER A 108 -8.91 7.53 11.20
CA SER A 108 -8.17 6.49 10.50
C SER A 108 -6.73 6.42 11.03
N PRO A 109 -6.51 5.94 12.28
CA PRO A 109 -5.20 5.97 12.94
C PRO A 109 -4.10 5.23 12.16
N SER A 110 -4.41 4.09 11.57
CA SER A 110 -3.44 3.28 10.82
C SER A 110 -3.09 3.91 9.49
N LEU A 111 -4.04 4.55 8.79
CA LEU A 111 -3.75 5.35 7.60
C LEU A 111 -2.94 6.62 7.93
N HIS A 112 -3.17 7.24 9.10
CA HIS A 112 -2.34 8.35 9.59
C HIS A 112 -0.91 7.89 9.87
N LYS A 113 -0.75 6.81 10.64
CA LYS A 113 0.54 6.20 10.93
C LYS A 113 1.29 5.80 9.65
N LEU A 114 0.58 5.26 8.65
CA LEU A 114 1.17 4.97 7.34
C LEU A 114 1.62 6.23 6.62
N ALA A 115 0.79 7.27 6.56
CA ALA A 115 1.16 8.54 5.93
C ALA A 115 2.41 9.17 6.55
N GLU A 116 2.51 9.18 7.89
CA GLU A 116 3.70 9.66 8.62
C GLU A 116 4.93 8.78 8.34
N SER A 117 4.72 7.48 8.21
CA SER A 117 5.79 6.51 7.97
C SER A 117 6.31 6.52 6.53
N LEU A 118 5.66 7.22 5.57
CA LEU A 118 6.16 7.31 4.20
C LEU A 118 7.57 7.94 4.11
N SER A 119 7.96 8.74 5.11
CA SER A 119 9.30 9.32 5.24
C SER A 119 10.26 8.51 6.13
N HIS A 120 10.02 7.20 6.30
CA HIS A 120 10.80 6.37 7.22
C HIS A 120 12.31 6.47 6.96
N GLY A 121 13.11 6.59 8.03
CA GLY A 121 14.57 6.80 7.93
C GLY A 121 15.34 5.61 7.40
N LYS A 122 14.86 4.38 7.62
CA LYS A 122 15.50 3.15 7.11
C LYS A 122 15.11 2.90 5.65
N SER A 123 16.08 2.98 4.75
CA SER A 123 15.89 2.77 3.31
C SER A 123 15.40 1.38 2.95
N THR A 124 15.66 0.35 3.77
CA THR A 124 15.16 -1.01 3.53
C THR A 124 13.65 -1.16 3.80
N VAL A 125 13.07 -0.27 4.61
CA VAL A 125 11.65 -0.29 4.98
C VAL A 125 10.82 0.63 4.09
N ARG A 126 11.42 1.74 3.64
CA ARG A 126 10.72 2.76 2.86
C ARG A 126 10.04 2.22 1.59
N PRO A 127 10.66 1.35 0.77
CA PRO A 127 10.00 0.72 -0.38
C PRO A 127 8.69 0.05 0.01
N PHE A 128 8.71 -0.75 1.07
CA PHE A 128 7.54 -1.47 1.54
C PHE A 128 6.42 -0.51 1.92
N LEU A 129 6.73 0.53 2.70
CA LEU A 129 5.75 1.54 3.10
C LEU A 129 5.21 2.37 1.94
N LEU A 130 6.06 2.75 0.97
CA LEU A 130 5.64 3.46 -0.24
C LEU A 130 4.71 2.59 -1.09
N GLN A 131 5.01 1.30 -1.23
CA GLN A 131 4.20 0.34 -1.97
C GLN A 131 2.84 0.10 -1.28
N THR A 132 2.82 -0.08 0.05
CA THR A 132 1.57 -0.17 0.83
C THR A 132 0.74 1.11 0.70
N GLY A 133 1.39 2.28 0.86
CA GLY A 133 0.75 3.58 0.70
C GLY A 133 0.14 3.76 -0.68
N TRP A 134 0.85 3.36 -1.74
CA TRP A 134 0.35 3.48 -3.10
C TRP A 134 -0.96 2.72 -3.32
N LEU A 135 -1.07 1.51 -2.79
CA LEU A 135 -2.24 0.64 -2.96
C LEU A 135 -3.48 1.15 -2.22
N CYS A 136 -3.31 2.02 -1.22
CA CYS A 136 -4.40 2.64 -0.46
C CYS A 136 -4.44 4.17 -0.57
N ARG A 137 -3.74 4.75 -1.55
CA ARG A 137 -3.44 6.19 -1.63
C ARG A 137 -4.65 7.12 -1.53
N TRP A 138 -5.79 6.69 -2.07
CA TRP A 138 -7.04 7.47 -2.09
C TRP A 138 -7.66 7.67 -0.71
N ARG A 139 -7.21 6.90 0.29
CA ARG A 139 -7.68 6.93 1.67
C ARG A 139 -6.66 7.56 2.62
N LEU A 140 -5.45 7.87 2.16
CA LEU A 140 -4.43 8.49 3.00
C LEU A 140 -4.79 9.94 3.33
N PRO A 141 -4.48 10.42 4.56
CA PRO A 141 -4.59 11.83 4.90
C PRO A 141 -3.59 12.65 4.06
N ARG A 142 -4.10 13.25 2.98
CA ARG A 142 -3.30 13.88 1.92
C ARG A 142 -2.27 14.88 2.44
N ALA A 143 -2.64 15.75 3.38
CA ALA A 143 -1.73 16.76 3.93
C ALA A 143 -0.51 16.13 4.62
N ILE A 144 -0.70 15.03 5.34
CA ILE A 144 0.38 14.32 6.04
C ILE A 144 1.24 13.57 5.01
N ALA A 145 0.60 12.83 4.11
CA ALA A 145 1.29 12.03 3.10
C ALA A 145 2.17 12.91 2.18
N VAL A 146 1.65 14.05 1.70
CA VAL A 146 2.42 14.99 0.86
C VAL A 146 3.66 15.50 1.60
N ARG A 147 3.53 15.89 2.88
CA ARG A 147 4.68 16.35 3.67
C ARG A 147 5.74 15.26 3.84
N ALA A 148 5.33 14.04 4.19
CA ALA A 148 6.25 12.91 4.33
C ALA A 148 6.93 12.55 3.01
N LEU A 149 6.21 12.54 1.90
CA LEU A 149 6.78 12.22 0.59
C LEU A 149 7.78 13.29 0.11
N LEU A 150 7.47 14.58 0.29
CA LEU A 150 8.40 15.67 -0.04
C LEU A 150 9.59 15.74 0.91
N HIS A 151 9.44 15.28 2.16
CA HIS A 151 10.55 15.13 3.09
C HIS A 151 11.61 14.16 2.53
N ASN A 152 11.22 13.03 1.92
CA ASN A 152 12.18 12.12 1.28
C ASN A 152 13.04 12.79 0.20
N VAL A 153 12.45 13.74 -0.54
CA VAL A 153 13.13 14.54 -1.57
C VAL A 153 14.17 15.48 -0.96
N ALA A 154 13.82 16.11 0.16
CA ALA A 154 14.72 17.06 0.84
C ALA A 154 16.01 16.39 1.34
N PHE A 155 15.93 15.15 1.82
CA PHE A 155 17.10 14.41 2.31
C PHE A 155 17.90 13.69 1.22
N GLY A 156 17.47 13.76 -0.04
CA GLY A 156 18.12 13.01 -1.13
C GLY A 156 18.16 11.50 -0.87
N HIS A 157 17.16 10.99 -0.15
CA HIS A 157 17.11 9.59 0.23
C HIS A 157 16.90 8.68 -1.00
N PHE A 158 17.33 7.42 -0.91
CA PHE A 158 16.90 6.39 -1.85
C PHE A 158 15.36 6.40 -1.98
N TYR A 159 14.86 6.18 -3.19
CA TYR A 159 13.42 6.23 -3.53
C TYR A 159 12.81 7.64 -3.53
N SER A 160 13.63 8.68 -3.72
CA SER A 160 13.13 10.05 -3.94
C SER A 160 12.28 10.16 -5.21
N ASP A 161 12.65 9.43 -6.27
CA ASP A 161 11.87 9.31 -7.51
C ASP A 161 10.50 8.67 -7.28
N TRP A 162 10.44 7.57 -6.52
CA TRP A 162 9.17 6.94 -6.12
C TRP A 162 8.36 7.89 -5.24
N SER A 163 9.00 8.59 -4.31
CA SER A 163 8.31 9.53 -3.42
C SER A 163 7.69 10.70 -4.18
N VAL A 164 8.40 11.27 -5.17
CA VAL A 164 7.87 12.33 -6.04
C VAL A 164 6.74 11.81 -6.92
N ALA A 165 6.90 10.63 -7.55
CA ALA A 165 5.85 10.04 -8.37
C ALA A 165 4.57 9.73 -7.57
N PHE A 166 4.74 9.22 -6.34
CA PHE A 166 3.63 9.01 -5.41
C PHE A 166 3.02 10.35 -4.99
N CYS A 167 3.82 11.33 -4.61
CA CYS A 167 3.29 12.64 -4.22
C CYS A 167 2.48 13.27 -5.35
N ALA A 168 2.98 13.22 -6.58
CA ALA A 168 2.30 13.74 -7.76
C ALA A 168 0.98 13.05 -8.06
N SER A 169 0.82 11.75 -7.74
CA SER A 169 -0.45 11.03 -7.96
C SER A 169 -1.56 11.44 -6.99
N LEU A 170 -1.23 12.19 -5.93
CA LEU A 170 -2.19 12.78 -5.01
C LEU A 170 -2.77 14.12 -5.51
N PHE A 171 -2.25 14.67 -6.61
CA PHE A 171 -2.73 15.91 -7.23
C PHE A 171 -3.58 15.62 -8.47
N ALA A 172 -4.44 16.57 -8.83
CA ALA A 172 -5.31 16.43 -10.00
C ALA A 172 -4.48 16.48 -11.31
N THR A 173 -3.46 17.33 -11.34
CA THR A 173 -2.54 17.46 -12.47
C THR A 173 -1.09 17.47 -12.01
N GLU A 174 -0.19 17.19 -12.95
CA GLU A 174 1.25 17.29 -12.71
C GLU A 174 1.69 18.75 -12.50
N GLU A 175 1.02 19.71 -13.14
CA GLU A 175 1.28 21.14 -12.96
C GLU A 175 0.95 21.59 -11.53
N ASP A 176 -0.20 21.18 -10.99
CA ASP A 176 -0.58 21.46 -9.59
C ASP A 176 0.45 20.90 -8.61
N PHE A 177 0.92 19.68 -8.88
CA PHE A 177 1.96 19.05 -8.07
C PHE A 177 3.25 19.87 -8.10
N TRP A 178 3.77 20.23 -9.29
CA TRP A 178 5.03 20.96 -9.38
C TRP A 178 4.93 22.36 -8.78
N SER A 179 3.81 23.06 -8.98
CA SER A 179 3.55 24.35 -8.35
C SER A 179 3.56 24.24 -6.83
N PHE A 180 2.90 23.22 -6.28
CA PHE A 180 2.89 22.98 -4.83
C PHE A 180 4.29 22.62 -4.31
N ALA A 181 4.99 21.70 -4.97
CA ALA A 181 6.32 21.24 -4.55
C ALA A 181 7.36 22.38 -4.59
N GLN A 182 7.31 23.26 -5.58
CA GLN A 182 8.19 24.42 -5.64
C GLN A 182 7.96 25.40 -4.49
N ALA A 183 6.70 25.60 -4.10
CA ALA A 183 6.32 26.46 -2.98
C ALA A 183 6.52 25.80 -1.61
N PHE A 184 6.71 24.48 -1.56
CA PHE A 184 6.91 23.74 -0.32
C PHE A 184 8.25 24.10 0.32
N GLN A 185 8.20 24.52 1.58
CA GLN A 185 9.38 24.79 2.38
C GLN A 185 9.52 23.69 3.42
N PRO A 186 10.47 22.75 3.27
CA PRO A 186 10.73 21.77 4.32
C PRO A 186 11.17 22.51 5.58
N HIS A 187 10.71 22.06 6.76
CA HIS A 187 11.06 22.65 8.06
C HIS A 187 12.54 22.44 8.47
N LEU A 188 13.43 22.19 7.52
CA LEU A 188 14.79 21.67 7.74
C LEU A 188 15.83 22.64 7.18
N ASP A 189 17.03 22.57 7.74
CA ASP A 189 18.15 23.48 7.51
C ASP A 189 18.76 23.44 6.08
N PHE A 190 18.14 22.73 5.14
CA PHE A 190 18.66 22.52 3.78
C PHE A 190 17.66 22.88 2.66
N PRO A 191 17.06 24.09 2.65
CA PRO A 191 16.11 24.49 1.61
C PRO A 191 16.72 24.45 0.20
N THR A 192 18.01 24.79 0.06
CA THR A 192 18.74 24.72 -1.22
C THR A 192 18.82 23.28 -1.74
N HIS A 193 19.16 22.32 -0.87
CA HIS A 193 19.27 20.91 -1.26
C HIS A 193 17.93 20.32 -1.72
N TYR A 194 16.83 20.72 -1.09
CA TYR A 194 15.49 20.35 -1.55
C TYR A 194 15.21 20.87 -2.96
N GLN A 195 15.47 22.15 -3.23
CA GLN A 195 15.23 22.75 -4.54
C GLN A 195 16.14 22.16 -5.63
N ASP A 196 17.40 21.88 -5.31
CA ASP A 196 18.34 21.21 -6.21
C ASP A 196 17.85 19.80 -6.56
N ASN A 197 17.42 19.03 -5.57
CA ASN A 197 16.85 17.70 -5.78
C ASN A 197 15.56 17.75 -6.59
N LEU A 198 14.66 18.69 -6.31
CA LEU A 198 13.41 18.85 -7.06
C LEU A 198 13.69 19.20 -8.53
N THR A 199 14.63 20.11 -8.78
CA THR A 199 15.06 20.49 -10.13
C THR A 199 15.66 19.31 -10.88
N ARG A 200 16.55 18.55 -10.23
CA ARG A 200 17.15 17.34 -10.78
C ARG A 200 16.10 16.28 -11.13
N LEU A 201 15.19 15.96 -10.19
CA LEU A 201 14.15 14.95 -10.40
C LEU A 201 13.18 15.34 -11.53
N ARG A 202 12.90 16.63 -11.70
CA ARG A 202 12.12 17.16 -12.82
C ARG A 202 12.85 16.98 -14.16
N ALA A 203 14.14 17.32 -14.22
CA ALA A 203 14.95 17.18 -15.43
C ALA A 203 15.14 15.71 -15.86
N GLU A 204 15.26 14.80 -14.89
CA GLU A 204 15.45 13.36 -15.12
C GLU A 204 14.15 12.57 -15.42
N GLN A 205 13.02 13.26 -15.62
CA GLN A 205 11.72 12.62 -15.88
C GLN A 205 11.34 11.54 -14.83
N CYS A 206 11.70 11.76 -13.56
CA CYS A 206 11.53 10.76 -12.50
C CYS A 206 10.06 10.39 -12.25
N LEU A 207 9.12 11.27 -12.60
CA LEU A 207 7.70 10.98 -12.51
C LEU A 207 7.29 9.77 -13.35
N SER A 208 7.82 9.63 -14.57
CA SER A 208 7.51 8.47 -15.42
C SER A 208 8.02 7.19 -14.75
N ARG A 209 9.31 7.14 -14.41
CA ARG A 209 9.94 5.95 -13.80
C ARG A 209 9.23 5.49 -12.52
N GLY A 210 8.90 6.42 -11.63
CA GLY A 210 8.18 6.09 -10.40
C GLY A 210 6.74 5.65 -10.66
N ARG A 211 6.02 6.30 -11.60
CA ARG A 211 4.67 5.89 -12.02
C ARG A 211 4.67 4.49 -12.62
N ASP A 212 5.64 4.19 -13.49
CA ASP A 212 5.80 2.88 -14.13
C ASP A 212 6.00 1.79 -13.07
N HIS A 213 6.90 2.01 -12.10
CA HIS A 213 7.12 1.08 -10.98
C HIS A 213 5.84 0.79 -10.19
N PHE A 214 5.09 1.83 -9.83
CA PHE A 214 3.85 1.63 -9.08
C PHE A 214 2.73 1.01 -9.92
N ALA A 215 2.66 1.32 -11.22
CA ALA A 215 1.72 0.69 -12.14
C ALA A 215 2.03 -0.80 -12.31
N GLU A 216 3.31 -1.16 -12.46
CA GLU A 216 3.77 -2.56 -12.50
C GLU A 216 3.44 -3.30 -11.21
N LEU A 217 3.69 -2.69 -10.05
CA LEU A 217 3.28 -3.23 -8.75
C LEU A 217 1.77 -3.50 -8.73
N GLU A 218 0.95 -2.49 -9.03
CA GLU A 218 -0.50 -2.59 -8.96
C GLU A 218 -1.02 -3.67 -9.92
N LEU A 219 -0.55 -3.70 -11.16
CA LEU A 219 -0.89 -4.72 -12.15
C LEU A 219 -0.50 -6.13 -11.69
N ARG A 220 0.69 -6.29 -11.11
CA ARG A 220 1.18 -7.58 -10.61
C ARG A 220 0.30 -8.10 -9.46
N ILE A 221 -0.06 -7.24 -8.51
CA ILE A 221 -0.95 -7.61 -7.40
C ILE A 221 -2.37 -7.92 -7.90
N ARG A 222 -2.94 -7.09 -8.79
CA ARG A 222 -4.24 -7.36 -9.42
C ARG A 222 -4.26 -8.70 -10.13
N ARG A 223 -3.25 -8.99 -10.96
CA ARG A 223 -3.13 -10.27 -11.67
C ARG A 223 -3.06 -11.45 -10.71
N MET A 224 -2.35 -11.32 -9.58
CA MET A 224 -2.32 -12.37 -8.56
C MET A 224 -3.71 -12.63 -7.97
N VAL A 225 -4.46 -11.57 -7.65
CA VAL A 225 -5.83 -11.66 -7.12
C VAL A 225 -6.77 -12.28 -8.16
N GLU A 226 -6.74 -11.79 -9.41
CA GLU A 226 -7.57 -12.29 -10.51
C GLU A 226 -7.33 -13.78 -10.81
N VAL A 227 -6.07 -14.21 -10.86
CA VAL A 227 -5.74 -15.63 -11.08
C VAL A 227 -6.33 -16.51 -9.97
N HIS A 228 -6.32 -16.06 -8.72
CA HIS A 228 -6.95 -16.80 -7.63
C HIS A 228 -8.48 -16.78 -7.73
N ALA A 229 -9.07 -15.62 -8.02
CA ALA A 229 -10.50 -15.46 -8.21
C ALA A 229 -11.06 -16.39 -9.31
N LEU A 230 -10.36 -16.51 -10.44
CA LEU A 230 -10.74 -17.42 -11.53
C LEU A 230 -10.68 -18.89 -11.11
N ARG A 231 -9.69 -19.30 -10.31
CA ARG A 231 -9.60 -20.67 -9.77
C ARG A 231 -10.78 -21.01 -8.86
N LEU A 232 -11.20 -20.05 -8.02
CA LEU A 232 -12.37 -20.22 -7.15
C LEU A 232 -13.66 -20.42 -7.94
N ARG A 233 -13.79 -19.77 -9.11
CA ARG A 233 -14.94 -19.94 -10.00
C ARG A 233 -15.00 -21.34 -10.61
N HIS A 234 -13.87 -21.84 -11.13
CA HIS A 234 -13.79 -23.17 -11.73
C HIS A 234 -13.99 -24.31 -10.73
N ALA A 235 -13.71 -24.09 -9.44
CA ALA A 235 -13.98 -25.09 -8.41
C ALA A 235 -15.48 -25.26 -8.07
N ARG A 236 -16.34 -24.35 -8.53
CA ARG A 236 -17.80 -24.38 -8.29
C ARG A 236 -18.61 -24.94 -9.47
N SER A 237 -17.98 -25.11 -10.64
CA SER A 237 -18.57 -25.72 -11.84
C SER A 237 -18.30 -27.21 -11.90
#